data_AF-A0A3S9FEA8-F1
#
_entry.id   AF-A0A3S9FEA8-F1
#
_cell.length_a   1.000
_cell.length_b   1.000
_cell.length_c   1.000
_cell.angle_alpha   90.00
_cell.angle_beta   90.00
_cell.angle_gamma   90.00
#
_symmetry.space_group_name_H-M   'P 1'
#
loop_
_entity.id
_entity.type
_entity.pdbx_description
1 polymer ?
#
loop_
_entity_poly.entity_id
_entity_poly.type
_entity_poly.pdbx_seq_one_letter_code
_entity_poly.pdbx_strand_id
1 'polypeptide(L)' 'MIGLGRSSIYRKMETGFPHPVALGPGSVRWRYADVKSWADGLQSAA' A
#
# COMPACT_ATOMS: atom_id res chain seq x y z
N MET A 1 -2.00 -1.18 -13.95
CA MET A 1 -1.73 -2.19 -12.90
C MET A 1 -0.35 -1.89 -12.34
N ILE A 2 -0.24 -1.63 -11.03
CA ILE A 2 1.06 -1.43 -10.37
C ILE A 2 1.93 -2.67 -10.62
N GLY A 3 3.08 -2.53 -11.30
CA GLY A 3 3.99 -3.63 -11.65
C GLY A 3 4.74 -4.22 -10.45
N LEU A 4 4.09 -4.30 -9.30
CA LEU A 4 4.63 -4.75 -8.03
C LEU A 4 3.97 -6.08 -7.64
N GLY A 5 4.78 -7.09 -7.39
CA GLY A 5 4.32 -8.34 -6.82
C GLY A 5 3.74 -8.14 -5.42
N ARG A 6 2.78 -8.99 -5.02
CA ARG A 6 2.13 -8.96 -3.70
C ARG A 6 3.15 -8.94 -2.55
N SER A 7 4.23 -9.72 -2.67
CA SER A 7 5.32 -9.76 -1.69
C SER A 7 6.04 -8.43 -1.52
N SER A 8 6.22 -7.65 -2.60
CA SER A 8 6.83 -6.31 -2.51
C SER A 8 5.92 -5.32 -1.78
N ILE A 9 4.60 -5.46 -1.90
CA ILE A 9 3.64 -4.62 -1.16
C ILE A 9 3.76 -4.91 0.34
N TYR A 10 3.76 -6.19 0.73
CA TYR A 10 3.91 -6.57 2.14
C TYR A 10 5.25 -6.13 2.72
N ARG A 11 6.36 -6.29 1.99
CA ARG A 11 7.67 -5.78 2.43
C ARG A 11 7.69 -4.26 2.59
N LYS A 12 6.97 -3.54 1.72
CA LYS A 12 6.87 -2.08 1.81
C LYS A 12 6.04 -1.63 3.02
N MET A 13 5.20 -2.48 3.62
CA MET A 13 4.50 -2.17 4.88
C MET A 13 5.49 -1.94 6.02
N GLU A 14 6.60 -2.68 6.06
CA GLU A 14 7.67 -2.47 7.05
C GLU A 14 8.31 -1.09 6.91
N THR A 15 8.31 -0.51 5.71
CA THR A 15 8.90 0.79 5.39
C THR A 15 7.88 1.94 5.37
N GLY A 16 6.64 1.72 5.83
CA GLY A 16 5.62 2.77 5.93
C GLY A 16 4.53 2.75 4.84
N PHE A 17 4.39 1.68 4.07
CA PHE A 17 3.19 1.47 3.24
C PHE A 17 1.97 1.23 4.14
N PRO A 18 0.78 1.75 3.79
CA PRO A 18 -0.40 1.65 4.64
C PRO A 18 -0.84 0.21 4.92
N HIS A 19 -1.32 -0.01 6.15
CA HIS A 19 -1.87 -1.29 6.56
C HIS A 19 -3.20 -1.55 5.85
N PRO A 20 -3.46 -2.81 5.44
CA PRO A 20 -4.70 -3.15 4.79
C PRO A 20 -5.85 -3.24 5.80
N VAL A 21 -7.06 -2.94 5.32
CA VAL A 21 -8.31 -3.09 6.08
C VAL A 21 -8.99 -4.39 5.64
N ALA A 22 -9.43 -5.20 6.61
CA ALA A 22 -10.20 -6.39 6.35
C ALA A 22 -11.61 -6.02 5.86
N LEU A 23 -12.01 -6.56 4.71
CA LEU A 23 -13.37 -6.45 4.18
C LEU A 23 -14.18 -7.73 4.39
N GLY A 24 -13.53 -8.80 4.84
CA GLY A 24 -14.14 -10.09 5.12
C GLY A 24 -13.08 -11.19 5.22
N PRO A 25 -13.51 -12.45 5.39
CA PRO A 25 -12.61 -13.59 5.51
C PRO A 25 -11.70 -13.71 4.27
N GLY A 26 -10.38 -13.57 4.45
CA GLY A 26 -9.39 -13.66 3.37
C GLY A 26 -9.39 -12.51 2.36
N SER A 27 -10.24 -11.49 2.56
CA SER A 27 -10.28 -10.30 1.69
C SER A 27 -9.83 -9.07 2.46
N VAL A 28 -8.70 -8.53 2.02
CA VAL A 28 -8.13 -7.30 2.55
C VAL A 28 -7.99 -6.29 1.41
N ARG A 29 -8.21 -5.00 1.70
CA ARG A 29 -8.01 -3.91 0.75
C ARG A 29 -7.40 -2.70 1.44
N TRP A 30 -6.83 -1.82 0.65
CA TRP A 30 -6.31 -0.54 1.13
C TRP A 30 -7.28 0.58 0.84
N ARG A 31 -7.34 1.55 1.74
CA ARG A 31 -8.03 2.80 1.47
C ARG A 31 -7.24 3.55 0.40
N TYR A 32 -7.95 4.00 -0.63
CA TYR A 32 -7.34 4.70 -1.75
C TYR A 32 -6.59 5.97 -1.29
N ALA A 33 -7.15 6.73 -0.35
CA ALA A 33 -6.55 7.94 0.19
C ALA A 33 -5.16 7.67 0.82
N ASP A 34 -5.04 6.62 1.63
CA ASP A 34 -3.78 6.26 2.29
C ASP A 34 -2.70 5.84 1.29
N VAL A 35 -3.07 5.02 0.30
CA VAL A 35 -2.15 4.59 -0.77
C VAL A 35 -1.73 5.76 -1.63
N LYS A 36 -2.67 6.66 -1.95
CA LYS A 36 -2.37 7.88 -2.73
C LYS A 36 -1.44 8.80 -1.95
N SER A 37 -1.69 9.04 -0.67
CA SER A 37 -0.84 9.90 0.17
C SER A 37 0.57 9.34 0.32
N TRP A 38 0.71 8.02 0.46
CA TRP A 38 2.02 7.37 0.48
C TRP A 38 2.75 7.53 -0.86
N ALA A 39 2.05 7.31 -1.98
CA ALA A 39 2.64 7.44 -3.31
C ALA A 39 3.07 8.88 -3.63
N ASP A 40 2.28 9.87 -3.20
CA ASP A 40 2.57 11.30 -3.33
C ASP A 40 3.80 11.71 -2.50
N GLY A 41 3.90 11.21 -1.27
CA GLY A 41 5.08 11.39 -0.42
C GLY A 41 6.37 10.79 -1.00
N LEU A 42 6.28 9.68 -1.74
CA LEU A 42 7.42 9.11 -2.45
C LEU A 42 7.88 9.96 -3.63
N GLN A 43 6.96 10.62 -4.33
CA GLN A 43 7.29 11.45 -5.48
C GLN A 43 7.97 12.77 -5.07
N SER A 44 7.72 13.24 -3.85
CA SER A 44 8.33 14.47 -3.31
C SER A 44 9.75 14.28 -2.76
N ALA A 45 10.27 13.05 -2.70
CA ALA A 45 11.59 12.74 -2.16
C ALA A 45 12.68 12.53 -3.24
N ALA A 46 12.44 12.99 -4.48
CA ALA A 46 13.35 12.83 -5.62
C ALA A 46 13.93 14.17 -6.09
#